data_AF-A0A1V0ELV8-F1
#
_entry.id   AF-A0A1V0ELV8-F1
#
_cell.length_a   1.000
_cell.length_b   1.000
_cell.length_c   1.000
_cell.angle_alpha   90.00
_cell.angle_beta   90.00
_cell.angle_gamma   90.00
#
_symmetry.space_group_name_H-M   'P 1'
#
loop_
_entity.id
_entity.type
_entity.pdbx_description
1 polymer ?
#
loop_
_entity_poly.entity_id
_entity_poly.type
_entity_poly.pdbx_seq_one_letter_code
_entity_poly.pdbx_strand_id
1 'polypeptide(L)'
;KDLILEMVYMSNFNLVVFMLFVVSTSLTVMYSFRLVYYSLTGAMNIFSYHPMNDNSWVMLKSMSGLLVMAVIGGSKLMWLLFPTPHMICLPMSLKMLTLIICIIGGLLGYFISNVKLFYLNKSLSYFKTSWFLGSMWFMPYLSTLGMVFYPLILGKNLMKYLDQ
;
A
#
# COMPACT_ATOMS: atom_id res chain seq x y z
N LYS A 1 8.10 -9.61 -7.30
CA LYS A 1 7.64 -8.28 -7.80
C LYS A 1 8.60 -7.76 -8.87
N ASP A 2 9.91 -7.83 -8.63
CA ASP A 2 10.92 -7.38 -9.59
C ASP A 2 10.79 -8.04 -10.96
N LEU A 3 10.61 -9.37 -11.02
CA LEU A 3 10.38 -10.08 -12.28
C LEU A 3 9.14 -9.58 -13.04
N ILE A 4 8.08 -9.13 -12.36
CA ILE A 4 6.89 -8.58 -13.01
C ILE A 4 7.22 -7.23 -13.65
N LEU A 5 7.95 -6.37 -12.94
CA LEU A 5 8.36 -5.05 -13.46
C LEU A 5 9.32 -5.20 -14.64
N GLU A 6 10.27 -6.14 -14.57
CA GLU A 6 11.18 -6.41 -15.68
C GLU A 6 10.43 -6.93 -16.93
N MET A 7 9.41 -7.79 -16.77
CA MET A 7 8.56 -8.21 -17.88
C MET A 7 7.73 -7.05 -18.46
N VAL A 8 7.29 -6.10 -17.63
CA VAL A 8 6.62 -4.87 -18.07
C VAL A 8 7.59 -3.96 -18.84
N TYR A 9 8.86 -3.88 -18.45
CA TYR A 9 9.86 -3.08 -19.16
C TYR A 9 10.27 -3.69 -20.50
N MET A 10 10.24 -5.01 -20.60
CA MET A 10 10.49 -5.72 -21.87
C MET A 10 9.33 -5.61 -22.85
N SER A 11 8.12 -5.39 -22.36
CA SER A 11 6.92 -5.33 -23.20
C SER A 11 6.68 -3.92 -23.72
N ASN A 12 6.10 -3.83 -24.92
CA ASN A 12 5.80 -2.57 -25.58
C ASN A 12 4.52 -1.91 -25.02
N PHE A 13 4.50 -1.64 -23.72
CA PHE A 13 3.44 -0.86 -23.11
C PHE A 13 3.56 0.63 -23.44
N ASN A 14 2.44 1.34 -23.37
CA ASN A 14 2.43 2.80 -23.51
C ASN A 14 3.22 3.46 -22.37
N LEU A 15 3.89 4.58 -22.64
CA LEU A 15 4.67 5.35 -21.68
C LEU A 15 3.87 5.68 -20.41
N VAL A 16 2.58 5.97 -20.55
CA VAL A 16 1.69 6.26 -19.40
C VAL A 16 1.63 5.08 -18.44
N VAL A 17 1.49 3.86 -18.95
CA VAL A 17 1.41 2.64 -18.14
C VAL A 17 2.75 2.38 -17.45
N PHE A 18 3.85 2.56 -18.18
CA PHE A 18 5.20 2.47 -17.61
C PHE A 18 5.38 3.44 -16.42
N MET A 19 5.00 4.71 -16.59
CA MET A 19 5.09 5.71 -15.52
C MET A 19 4.23 5.37 -14.32
N LEU A 20 3.01 4.84 -14.52
CA LEU A 20 2.14 4.42 -13.42
C LEU A 20 2.75 3.28 -12.59
N PHE A 21 3.41 2.30 -13.22
CA PHE A 21 4.09 1.22 -12.50
C PHE A 21 5.32 1.71 -11.71
N VAL A 22 6.13 2.59 -12.31
CA VAL A 22 7.29 3.21 -11.63
C VAL A 22 6.85 4.06 -10.44
N VAL A 23 5.82 4.91 -10.61
CA VAL A 23 5.34 5.77 -9.52
C VAL A 23 4.67 4.94 -8.42
N SER A 24 3.83 3.96 -8.77
CA SER A 24 3.16 3.12 -7.77
C SER A 24 4.16 2.31 -6.94
N THR A 25 5.21 1.75 -7.54
CA THR A 25 6.26 1.05 -6.80
C THR A 25 6.99 1.99 -5.83
N SER A 26 7.35 3.21 -6.28
CA SER A 26 7.96 4.22 -5.39
C SER A 26 7.06 4.59 -4.19
N LEU A 27 5.75 4.77 -4.43
CA LEU A 27 4.78 5.12 -3.41
C LEU A 27 4.56 3.98 -2.39
N THR A 28 4.59 2.71 -2.83
CA THR A 28 4.46 1.58 -1.90
C THR A 28 5.63 1.52 -0.91
N VAL A 29 6.83 1.87 -1.36
CA VAL A 29 8.02 1.95 -0.49
C VAL A 29 7.93 3.16 0.44
N MET A 30 7.48 4.33 -0.06
CA MET A 30 7.25 5.49 0.81
C MET A 30 6.24 5.19 1.93
N TYR A 31 5.17 4.45 1.62
CA TYR A 31 4.15 4.09 2.59
C TYR A 31 4.67 3.13 3.67
N SER A 32 5.46 2.10 3.30
CA SER A 32 6.03 1.17 4.28
C SER A 32 7.01 1.86 5.23
N PHE A 33 7.90 2.72 4.72
CA PHE A 33 8.83 3.48 5.55
C PHE A 33 8.13 4.51 6.44
N ARG A 34 7.06 5.14 5.96
CA ARG A 34 6.22 6.01 6.80
C ARG A 34 5.60 5.24 7.97
N LEU A 35 5.11 4.02 7.74
CA LEU A 35 4.55 3.18 8.79
C LEU A 35 5.62 2.83 9.83
N VAL A 36 6.80 2.38 9.38
CA VAL A 36 7.95 2.09 10.27
C VAL A 36 8.32 3.32 11.09
N TYR A 37 8.28 4.51 10.49
CA TYR A 37 8.60 5.73 11.23
C TYR A 37 7.64 6.00 12.38
N TYR A 38 6.33 5.89 12.15
CA TYR A 38 5.34 6.17 13.19
C TYR A 38 5.19 5.08 14.25
N SER A 39 5.45 3.81 13.91
CA SER A 39 5.27 2.70 14.86
C SER A 39 6.53 2.36 15.66
N LEU A 40 7.72 2.45 15.05
CA LEU A 40 8.95 1.90 15.65
C LEU A 40 9.99 2.97 15.98
N THR A 41 10.28 3.90 15.05
CA THR A 41 11.41 4.83 15.23
C THR A 41 11.02 6.17 15.85
N GLY A 42 9.75 6.56 15.75
CA GLY A 42 9.22 7.82 16.24
C GLY A 42 9.09 7.85 17.77
N ALA A 43 8.80 9.04 18.31
CA ALA A 43 8.46 9.18 19.72
C ALA A 43 7.14 8.45 20.03
N MET A 44 7.08 7.80 21.20
CA MET A 44 5.89 7.08 21.67
C MET A 44 4.75 8.06 21.96
N ASN A 45 3.82 8.20 21.02
CA ASN A 45 2.62 9.04 21.15
C ASN A 45 1.48 8.30 21.84
N ILE A 46 1.79 7.60 22.93
CA ILE A 46 0.84 6.76 23.66
C ILE A 46 0.57 7.41 25.02
N PHE A 47 -0.64 7.23 25.56
CA PHE A 47 -0.97 7.68 26.90
C PHE A 47 -0.03 7.05 27.94
N SER A 48 0.32 7.81 28.98
CA SER A 48 1.28 7.41 30.03
C SER A 48 0.91 6.10 30.74
N TYR A 49 -0.36 5.70 30.75
CA TYR A 49 -0.86 4.47 31.39
C TYR A 49 -1.23 3.37 30.39
N HIS A 50 -0.44 3.16 29.33
CA HIS A 50 -0.72 2.09 28.38
C HIS A 50 -0.12 0.74 28.83
N PRO A 51 -0.93 -0.31 29.05
CA PRO A 51 -0.42 -1.64 29.37
C PRO A 51 0.12 -2.33 28.11
N MET A 52 1.39 -2.09 27.77
CA MET A 52 2.08 -2.84 26.73
C MET A 52 2.51 -4.21 27.28
N ASN A 53 1.95 -5.30 26.74
CA ASN A 53 2.36 -6.66 27.10
C ASN A 53 2.34 -7.58 25.87
N ASP A 54 3.53 -8.02 25.44
CA ASP A 54 3.72 -8.89 24.26
C ASP A 54 3.92 -10.37 24.61
N ASN A 55 3.76 -10.76 25.89
CA ASN A 55 4.17 -12.08 26.39
C ASN A 55 3.21 -13.25 26.06
N SER A 56 2.28 -13.07 25.11
CA SER A 56 1.34 -14.15 24.76
C SER A 56 2.01 -15.18 23.82
N TRP A 57 2.29 -16.36 24.36
CA TRP A 57 2.93 -17.46 23.64
C TRP A 57 2.22 -17.86 22.33
N VAL A 58 0.88 -17.80 22.32
CA VAL A 58 0.08 -18.10 21.13
C VAL A 58 0.36 -17.11 20.00
N MET A 59 0.43 -15.81 20.31
CA MET A 59 0.72 -14.77 19.33
C MET A 59 2.15 -14.91 18.79
N LEU A 60 3.14 -15.04 19.67
CA LEU A 60 4.55 -15.20 19.29
C LEU A 60 4.79 -16.42 18.40
N LYS A 61 4.15 -17.57 18.72
CA LYS A 61 4.24 -18.79 17.91
C LYS A 61 3.66 -18.59 16.50
N SER A 62 2.53 -17.89 16.39
CA SER A 62 1.91 -17.62 15.07
C SER A 62 2.74 -16.64 14.22
N MET A 63 3.23 -15.55 14.82
CA MET A 63 4.04 -14.55 14.12
C MET A 63 5.37 -15.13 13.63
N SER A 64 6.04 -15.95 14.45
CA SER A 64 7.29 -16.61 14.06
C SER A 64 7.10 -17.61 12.92
N GLY A 65 6.01 -18.38 12.91
CA GLY A 65 5.67 -19.27 11.79
C GLY A 65 5.44 -18.52 10.47
N LEU A 66 4.72 -17.39 10.53
CA LEU A 66 4.50 -16.52 9.37
C LEU A 66 5.81 -15.91 8.85
N LEU A 67 6.72 -15.51 9.73
CA LEU A 67 8.02 -14.93 9.36
C LEU A 67 8.87 -15.96 8.58
N VAL A 68 8.96 -17.19 9.07
CA VAL A 68 9.69 -18.26 8.37
C VAL A 68 9.11 -18.53 6.99
N MET A 69 7.78 -18.56 6.87
CA MET A 69 7.13 -18.75 5.57
C MET A 69 7.34 -17.56 4.63
N ALA A 70 7.36 -16.32 5.12
CA ALA A 70 7.60 -15.14 4.29
C ALA A 70 9.01 -15.14 3.67
N VAL A 71 10.03 -15.60 4.39
CA VAL A 71 11.42 -15.65 3.91
C VAL A 71 11.65 -16.81 2.92
N ILE A 72 11.20 -18.03 3.26
CA ILE A 72 11.51 -19.23 2.46
C ILE A 72 10.42 -19.51 1.41
N GLY A 73 9.18 -19.07 1.64
CA GLY A 73 8.05 -19.37 0.77
C GLY A 73 8.21 -18.80 -0.63
N GLY A 74 8.73 -17.57 -0.76
CA GLY A 74 8.91 -16.91 -2.06
C GLY A 74 9.87 -17.66 -2.99
N SER A 75 11.02 -18.10 -2.46
CA SER A 75 12.03 -18.83 -3.26
C SER A 75 11.54 -20.22 -3.66
N LYS A 76 10.93 -20.97 -2.73
CA LYS A 76 10.38 -22.30 -3.02
C LYS A 76 9.25 -22.25 -4.04
N LEU A 77 8.35 -21.26 -3.93
CA LEU A 77 7.25 -21.09 -4.89
C LEU A 77 7.74 -20.70 -6.28
N MET A 78 8.79 -19.86 -6.39
CA MET A 78 9.36 -19.50 -7.69
C MET A 78 9.85 -20.74 -8.44
N TRP A 79 10.58 -21.64 -7.78
CA TRP A 79 11.08 -22.87 -8.40
C TRP A 79 9.96 -23.85 -8.77
N LEU A 80 8.88 -23.91 -7.99
CA LEU A 80 7.76 -24.80 -8.26
C LEU A 80 6.86 -24.29 -9.40
N LEU A 81 6.55 -22.99 -9.41
CA LEU A 81 5.61 -22.40 -10.37
C LEU A 81 6.23 -22.06 -11.72
N PHE A 82 7.53 -21.73 -11.76
CA PHE A 82 8.22 -21.33 -12.99
C PHE A 82 9.41 -22.27 -13.29
N PRO A 83 9.15 -23.48 -13.80
CA PRO A 83 10.22 -24.43 -14.12
C PRO A 83 11.11 -23.94 -15.28
N THR A 84 10.58 -23.09 -16.18
CA THR A 84 11.30 -22.48 -17.29
C THR A 84 11.30 -20.96 -17.16
N PRO A 85 12.38 -20.33 -16.65
CA PRO A 85 12.43 -18.87 -16.56
C PRO A 85 12.52 -18.25 -17.96
N HIS A 86 11.66 -17.27 -18.24
CA HIS A 86 11.79 -16.46 -19.45
C HIS A 86 13.05 -15.59 -19.37
N MET A 87 13.80 -15.52 -20.46
CA MET A 87 15.01 -14.70 -20.56
C MET A 87 14.63 -13.23 -20.79
N ILE A 88 15.11 -12.36 -19.92
CA ILE A 88 14.85 -10.91 -19.91
C ILE A 88 16.11 -10.18 -20.37
N CYS A 89 16.07 -9.57 -21.56
CA CYS A 89 17.18 -8.81 -22.14
C CYS A 89 16.93 -7.30 -22.07
N LEU A 90 17.30 -6.68 -20.95
CA LEU A 90 17.19 -5.22 -20.76
C LEU A 90 18.57 -4.55 -20.76
N PRO A 91 18.68 -3.29 -21.24
CA PRO A 91 19.87 -2.48 -21.00
C PRO A 91 20.07 -2.25 -19.50
N MET A 92 21.33 -2.08 -19.08
CA MET A 92 21.71 -2.02 -17.65
C MET A 92 20.94 -0.94 -16.86
N SER A 93 20.62 0.19 -17.49
CA SER A 93 19.85 1.28 -16.89
C SER A 93 18.45 0.84 -16.44
N LEU A 94 17.72 0.13 -17.30
CA LEU A 94 16.37 -0.35 -17.00
C LEU A 94 16.38 -1.49 -15.98
N LYS A 95 17.42 -2.33 -16.00
CA LYS A 95 17.57 -3.42 -15.02
C LYS A 95 17.76 -2.90 -13.60
N MET A 96 18.56 -1.84 -13.42
CA MET A 96 18.81 -1.26 -12.10
C MET A 96 17.72 -0.27 -11.63
N LEU A 97 16.80 0.10 -12.53
CA LEU A 97 15.80 1.13 -12.29
C LEU A 97 14.92 0.82 -11.06
N THR A 98 14.41 -0.40 -10.93
CA THR A 98 13.55 -0.81 -9.80
C THR A 98 14.23 -0.61 -8.46
N LEU A 99 15.50 -1.01 -8.35
CA LEU A 99 16.27 -0.90 -7.13
C LEU A 99 16.55 0.58 -6.78
N ILE A 100 16.88 1.40 -7.76
CA ILE A 100 17.07 2.85 -7.58
C ILE A 100 15.79 3.52 -7.08
N ILE A 101 14.64 3.19 -7.68
CA ILE A 101 13.33 3.72 -7.26
C ILE A 101 13.02 3.31 -5.81
N CYS A 102 13.31 2.07 -5.42
CA CYS A 102 13.10 1.61 -4.05
C CYS A 102 13.96 2.40 -3.05
N ILE A 103 15.23 2.64 -3.35
CA ILE A 103 16.13 3.42 -2.46
C ILE A 103 15.64 4.86 -2.34
N ILE A 104 15.34 5.51 -3.47
CA ILE A 104 14.85 6.90 -3.49
C ILE A 104 13.51 7.00 -2.75
N GLY A 105 12.59 6.07 -3.00
CA GLY A 105 11.28 6.02 -2.33
C GLY A 105 11.40 5.84 -0.83
N GLY A 106 12.31 4.98 -0.36
CA GLY A 106 12.54 4.77 1.07
C GLY A 106 13.13 6.01 1.75
N LEU A 107 14.15 6.61 1.16
CA LEU A 107 14.76 7.85 1.67
C LEU A 107 13.73 8.99 1.74
N LEU A 108 13.01 9.24 0.64
CA LEU A 108 11.98 10.27 0.60
C LEU A 108 10.87 10.01 1.62
N GLY A 109 10.39 8.76 1.72
CA GLY A 109 9.36 8.37 2.68
C GLY A 109 9.76 8.69 4.13
N TYR A 110 11.00 8.36 4.50
CA TYR A 110 11.53 8.62 5.84
C TYR A 110 11.76 10.12 6.10
N PHE A 111 12.28 10.88 5.13
CA PHE A 111 12.47 12.32 5.28
C PHE A 111 11.15 13.08 5.41
N ILE A 112 10.12 12.69 4.63
CA ILE A 112 8.79 13.31 4.69
C ILE A 112 8.12 13.04 6.04
N SER A 113 8.31 11.85 6.62
CA SER A 113 7.70 11.51 7.91
C SER A 113 8.38 12.17 9.11
N ASN A 114 9.62 12.64 8.97
CA ASN A 114 10.38 13.25 10.06
C ASN A 114 9.92 14.68 10.39
N VAL A 115 8.85 14.77 11.19
CA VAL A 115 8.27 16.05 11.63
C VAL A 115 8.78 16.39 13.04
N LYS A 116 9.44 17.55 13.17
CA LYS A 116 9.79 18.14 14.48
C LYS A 116 8.71 19.12 14.95
N LEU A 117 8.72 19.45 16.24
CA LEU A 117 7.72 20.31 16.92
C LEU A 117 7.51 21.71 16.29
N PHE A 118 8.49 22.26 15.58
CA PHE A 118 8.39 23.59 14.95
C PHE A 118 8.10 23.58 13.44
N TYR A 119 7.71 22.44 12.85
CA TYR A 119 7.34 22.40 11.44
C TYR A 119 5.92 22.91 11.19
N LEU A 120 5.76 23.76 10.19
CA LEU A 120 4.45 24.10 9.64
C LEU A 120 3.80 22.84 9.03
N ASN A 121 2.64 22.45 9.55
CA ASN A 121 1.87 21.32 9.04
C ASN A 121 1.44 21.55 7.59
N LYS A 122 2.19 20.96 6.65
CA LYS A 122 1.92 21.05 5.21
C LYS A 122 0.56 20.44 4.82
N SER A 123 0.06 19.48 5.59
CA SER A 123 -1.28 18.91 5.39
C SER A 123 -2.39 19.92 5.69
N LEU A 124 -2.21 20.75 6.72
CA LEU A 124 -3.16 21.81 7.07
C LEU A 124 -3.14 22.94 6.04
N SER A 125 -1.97 23.31 5.50
CA SER A 125 -1.90 24.31 4.43
C SER A 125 -2.59 23.86 3.14
N TYR A 126 -2.55 22.56 2.84
CA TYR A 126 -3.23 21.95 1.69
C TYR A 126 -4.39 21.04 2.13
N PHE A 127 -5.29 21.58 2.95
CA PHE A 127 -6.38 20.78 3.56
C PHE A 127 -7.31 20.13 2.53
N LYS A 128 -7.69 20.85 1.46
CA LYS A 128 -8.60 20.29 0.44
C LYS A 128 -8.03 19.05 -0.26
N THR A 129 -6.76 19.10 -0.64
CA THR A 129 -6.12 17.97 -1.34
C THR A 129 -5.82 16.82 -0.40
N SER A 130 -5.37 17.10 0.83
CA SER A 130 -5.13 16.05 1.83
C SER A 130 -6.42 15.34 2.25
N TRP A 131 -7.53 16.07 2.41
CA TRP A 131 -8.83 15.49 2.70
C TRP A 131 -9.38 14.63 1.55
N PHE A 132 -9.22 15.08 0.30
CA PHE A 132 -9.62 14.31 -0.89
C PHE A 132 -8.85 12.99 -1.02
N LEU A 133 -7.52 13.02 -0.85
CA LEU A 133 -6.70 11.81 -0.90
C LEU A 133 -6.97 10.89 0.30
N GLY A 134 -7.18 11.45 1.49
CA GLY A 134 -7.47 10.69 2.72
C GLY A 134 -8.83 9.99 2.71
N SER A 135 -9.84 10.55 2.04
CA SER A 135 -11.17 9.95 1.89
C SER A 135 -11.25 8.89 0.77
N MET A 136 -10.11 8.39 0.28
CA MET A 136 -10.01 7.44 -0.83
C MET A 136 -10.80 7.91 -2.07
N TRP A 137 -10.62 9.16 -2.47
CA TRP A 137 -11.34 9.79 -3.59
C TRP A 137 -12.87 9.67 -3.47
N PHE A 138 -13.40 9.72 -2.24
CA PHE A 138 -14.81 9.49 -1.90
C PHE A 138 -15.41 8.17 -2.40
N MET A 139 -14.59 7.20 -2.81
CA MET A 139 -15.07 5.91 -3.29
C MET A 139 -16.01 5.21 -2.30
N PRO A 140 -15.74 5.18 -0.97
CA PRO A 140 -16.67 4.58 -0.02
C PRO A 140 -18.03 5.26 0.03
N TYR A 141 -18.09 6.59 -0.11
CA TYR A 141 -19.34 7.34 -0.09
C TYR A 141 -20.14 7.14 -1.38
N LEU A 142 -19.45 7.13 -2.52
CA LEU A 142 -20.07 6.86 -3.83
C LEU A 142 -20.64 5.43 -3.88
N SER A 143 -19.87 4.44 -3.42
CA SER A 143 -20.30 3.04 -3.45
C SER A 143 -21.43 2.75 -2.45
N THR A 144 -21.43 3.38 -1.28
CA THR A 144 -22.48 3.14 -0.27
C THR A 144 -23.75 3.93 -0.56
N LEU A 145 -23.67 5.25 -0.70
CA LEU A 145 -24.86 6.10 -0.81
C LEU A 145 -25.54 5.98 -2.19
N GLY A 146 -24.76 5.89 -3.26
CA GLY A 146 -25.29 5.78 -4.62
C GLY A 146 -25.92 4.41 -4.88
N MET A 147 -25.31 3.33 -4.40
CA MET A 147 -25.79 1.97 -4.66
C MET A 147 -26.96 1.57 -3.76
N VAL A 148 -27.04 2.07 -2.52
CA VAL A 148 -28.10 1.71 -1.56
C VAL A 148 -29.43 2.42 -1.87
N PHE A 149 -29.39 3.59 -2.51
CA PHE A 149 -30.58 4.38 -2.83
C PHE A 149 -31.58 3.65 -3.77
N TYR A 150 -31.06 3.00 -4.82
CA TYR A 150 -31.91 2.33 -5.82
C TYR A 150 -32.69 1.12 -5.24
N PRO A 151 -32.06 0.16 -4.52
CA PRO A 151 -32.77 -0.93 -3.86
C PRO A 151 -33.81 -0.45 -2.83
N LEU A 152 -33.52 0.62 -2.07
CA LEU A 152 -34.43 1.14 -1.05
C LEU A 152 -35.71 1.74 -1.66
N ILE A 153 -35.59 2.50 -2.75
CA ILE A 153 -36.76 3.03 -3.46
C ILE A 153 -37.59 1.91 -4.06
N LEU A 154 -36.92 0.93 -4.68
CA LEU A 154 -37.59 -0.23 -5.24
C LEU A 154 -38.36 -0.99 -4.16
N GLY A 155 -37.73 -1.26 -3.01
CA GLY A 155 -38.39 -1.89 -1.85
C GLY A 155 -39.60 -1.11 -1.35
N LYS A 156 -39.51 0.22 -1.26
CA LYS A 156 -40.64 1.08 -0.87
C LYS A 156 -41.80 1.00 -1.87
N ASN A 157 -41.51 0.97 -3.16
CA ASN A 157 -42.55 0.87 -4.18
C ASN A 157 -43.21 -0.52 -4.19
N LEU A 158 -42.42 -1.59 -4.03
CA LEU A 158 -42.96 -2.94 -3.92
C LEU A 158 -43.91 -3.07 -2.72
N MET A 159 -43.52 -2.60 -1.54
CA MET A 159 -44.41 -2.62 -0.36
C MET A 159 -45.70 -1.83 -0.58
N LYS A 160 -45.66 -0.72 -1.33
CA LYS A 160 -46.84 0.11 -1.58
C LYS A 160 -47.82 -0.45 -2.61
N TYR A 161 -47.31 -1.18 -3.61
CA TYR A 161 -48.11 -1.65 -4.74
C TYR A 161 -48.45 -3.14 -4.67
N LEU A 162 -47.73 -3.94 -3.88
CA LEU A 162 -47.95 -5.38 -3.74
C LEU A 162 -48.54 -5.77 -2.38
N ASP A 163 -48.14 -5.12 -1.29
CA ASP A 163 -48.54 -5.50 0.08
C ASP A 163 -49.66 -4.62 0.68
N GLN A 164 -50.02 -3.52 0.02
CA GLN A 164 -51.17 -2.64 0.36
C GLN A 164 -52.28 -2.81 -0.68
#